data_AF-A0A7D5N661-F1
#
_entry.id   AF-A0A7D5N661-F1
#
_cell.length_a   1.000
_cell.length_b   1.000
_cell.length_c   1.000
_cell.angle_alpha   90.00
_cell.angle_beta   90.00
_cell.angle_gamma   90.00
#
_symmetry.space_group_name_H-M   'P 1'
#
loop_
_entity.id
_entity.type
_entity.pdbx_description
1 polymer ?
#
loop_
_entity_poly.entity_id
_entity_poly.type
_entity_poly.pdbx_seq_one_letter_code
_entity_poly.pdbx_strand_id
1 'polypeptide(L)'
;MFANNMGWPVLGGNGTSVQGNANIKLRVNSGSYQTIVADEKFTNTTGYVSYHNFKNITNIVKAAGTKARFTLADIPTDGIGVSNKWANWSIVVVYGNELESMRQLTVFDGLSNVSSSPVNVTISGFLTPPTGPVNFEIGNFTHDGDRGSTGDQMLWFGTSGSYINMSNGLNPNNDVMNGTVSNKGVLNPYRLPNLNNTAALDADIYAPDNSLKTFLNNSQTSATFRLTTGGDVYLTQMLSTAIDVFEPDVRVDKKCSPIPALRPIWPR
;
A
#
# COMPACT_ATOMS: atom_id res chain seq x y z
N MET A 1 -3.44 1.60 -11.88
CA MET A 1 -4.11 2.86 -12.30
C MET A 1 -5.52 2.81 -11.72
N PHE A 2 -5.93 3.79 -10.91
CA PHE A 2 -7.28 3.94 -10.33
C PHE A 2 -7.93 2.71 -9.62
N ALA A 3 -7.68 2.60 -8.31
CA ALA A 3 -8.75 2.80 -7.32
C ALA A 3 -8.40 4.15 -6.63
N ASN A 4 -9.29 5.14 -6.52
CA ASN A 4 -10.49 5.21 -5.68
C ASN A 4 -10.18 5.13 -4.18
N ASN A 5 -10.52 6.24 -3.49
CA ASN A 5 -10.66 6.42 -2.04
C ASN A 5 -9.43 6.35 -1.10
N MET A 6 -9.61 7.08 0.01
CA MET A 6 -9.02 7.11 1.38
C MET A 6 -7.46 7.11 1.54
N GLY A 7 -6.90 7.92 2.47
CA GLY A 7 -5.45 8.18 2.64
C GLY A 7 -5.14 9.41 3.51
N TRP A 8 -3.86 9.87 3.67
CA TRP A 8 -3.41 10.61 4.88
C TRP A 8 -2.16 11.57 4.84
N PRO A 9 -1.88 12.39 5.91
CA PRO A 9 -1.04 13.63 5.86
C PRO A 9 0.20 13.74 6.85
N VAL A 10 1.33 14.42 6.51
CA VAL A 10 2.62 14.52 7.32
C VAL A 10 2.83 15.77 8.21
N LEU A 11 3.77 15.68 9.16
CA LEU A 11 4.29 16.75 10.01
C LEU A 11 4.92 17.93 9.27
N GLY A 12 4.96 19.09 9.94
CA GLY A 12 6.11 20.01 9.81
C GLY A 12 5.97 21.16 8.81
N GLY A 13 4.88 21.94 8.91
CA GLY A 13 4.77 23.27 8.31
C GLY A 13 4.05 24.26 9.23
N ASN A 14 4.23 25.56 9.01
CA ASN A 14 3.51 26.61 9.76
C ASN A 14 2.03 26.69 9.34
N GLY A 15 1.23 25.70 9.76
CA GLY A 15 -0.22 25.68 9.58
C GLY A 15 -0.96 26.32 10.75
N THR A 16 -1.99 27.13 10.46
CA THR A 16 -2.94 27.62 11.47
C THR A 16 -3.83 26.49 11.97
N SER A 17 -4.00 26.37 13.29
CA SER A 17 -4.77 25.31 13.94
C SER A 17 -6.29 25.45 13.70
N VAL A 18 -6.82 24.68 12.76
CA VAL A 18 -8.28 24.46 12.59
C VAL A 18 -8.53 22.99 12.27
N GLN A 19 -9.46 22.34 12.98
CA GLN A 19 -9.80 20.93 12.77
C GLN A 19 -10.70 20.69 11.53
N GLY A 20 -10.51 21.44 10.44
CA GLY A 20 -11.35 21.41 9.25
C GLY A 20 -10.61 21.86 7.98
N ASN A 21 -10.92 21.21 6.86
CA ASN A 21 -10.46 21.53 5.50
C ASN A 21 -8.94 21.73 5.36
N ALA A 22 -8.18 20.63 5.45
CA ALA A 22 -6.72 20.63 5.28
C ALA A 22 -6.31 20.95 3.84
N ASN A 23 -6.12 22.24 3.57
CA ASN A 23 -5.55 22.78 2.32
C ASN A 23 -4.01 22.69 2.36
N ILE A 24 -3.48 21.51 2.08
CA ILE A 24 -2.03 21.27 2.06
C ILE A 24 -1.38 21.81 0.77
N LYS A 25 -0.06 21.92 0.74
CA LYS A 25 0.70 22.28 -0.47
C LYS A 25 1.46 21.08 -1.00
N LEU A 26 1.30 20.77 -2.29
CA LEU A 26 2.09 19.77 -2.99
C LEU A 26 2.98 20.45 -4.04
N ARG A 27 4.26 20.11 -4.07
CA ARG A 27 5.20 20.45 -5.14
C ARG A 27 5.68 19.18 -5.83
N VAL A 28 5.78 19.24 -7.16
CA VAL A 28 6.41 18.20 -7.99
C VAL A 28 7.76 18.71 -8.48
N ASN A 29 8.81 17.92 -8.29
CA ASN A 29 10.19 18.24 -8.64
C ASN A 29 10.59 19.65 -8.12
N SER A 30 11.10 20.51 -9.00
CA SER A 30 11.46 21.91 -8.73
C SER A 30 10.34 22.91 -9.06
N GLY A 31 9.12 22.45 -9.34
CA GLY A 31 7.98 23.31 -9.72
C GLY A 31 7.43 24.16 -8.58
N SER A 32 6.36 24.90 -8.87
CA SER A 32 5.59 25.65 -7.88
C SER A 32 4.81 24.72 -6.94
N TYR A 33 4.50 25.20 -5.73
CA TYR A 33 3.52 24.56 -4.85
C TYR A 33 2.09 24.82 -5.36
N GLN A 34 1.31 23.76 -5.52
CA GLN A 34 -0.14 23.80 -5.76
C GLN A 34 -0.88 23.49 -4.46
N THR A 35 -2.00 24.18 -4.22
CA THR A 35 -2.89 23.84 -3.10
C THR A 35 -3.65 22.56 -3.42
N ILE A 36 -3.61 21.59 -2.51
CA ILE A 36 -4.37 20.35 -2.59
C ILE A 36 -5.41 20.37 -1.46
N VAL A 37 -6.67 20.20 -1.84
CA VAL A 37 -7.79 19.98 -0.90
C VAL A 37 -8.05 18.48 -0.83
N ALA A 38 -8.21 17.93 0.37
CA ALA A 38 -8.53 16.52 0.55
C ALA A 38 -9.87 16.14 -0.12
N ASP A 39 -9.97 14.92 -0.65
CA ASP A 39 -11.24 14.34 -1.10
C ASP A 39 -12.09 13.86 0.09
N GLU A 40 -11.42 13.28 1.10
CA GLU A 40 -12.05 12.59 2.23
C GLU A 40 -11.28 12.83 3.52
N LYS A 41 -11.95 12.62 4.66
CA LYS A 41 -11.41 12.78 6.01
C LYS A 41 -12.09 11.81 6.98
N PHE A 42 -11.31 11.15 7.82
CA PHE A 42 -11.77 10.50 9.05
C PHE A 42 -11.04 11.10 10.26
N THR A 43 -11.45 10.69 11.45
CA THR A 43 -10.88 11.14 12.72
C THR A 43 -10.89 10.00 13.71
N ASN A 44 -9.79 9.81 14.46
CA ASN A 44 -9.83 9.02 15.68
C ASN A 44 -10.21 9.90 16.88
N THR A 45 -10.93 9.33 17.83
CA THR A 45 -11.26 9.95 19.14
C THR A 45 -10.93 9.06 20.33
N THR A 46 -10.39 7.85 20.10
CA THR A 46 -10.13 6.83 21.13
C THR A 46 -8.64 6.57 21.24
N GLY A 47 -8.03 6.85 22.39
CA GLY A 47 -6.56 6.96 22.48
C GLY A 47 -6.10 8.27 21.85
N TYR A 48 -5.24 8.21 20.84
CA TYR A 48 -4.72 9.40 20.16
C TYR A 48 -5.75 10.05 19.23
N VAL A 49 -6.14 11.30 19.53
CA VAL A 49 -7.05 12.11 18.69
C VAL A 49 -6.32 12.60 17.45
N SER A 50 -6.81 12.26 16.26
CA SER A 50 -6.11 12.45 14.98
C SER A 50 -7.06 12.72 13.79
N TYR A 51 -6.53 13.17 12.64
CA TYR A 51 -7.32 13.52 11.44
C TYR A 51 -6.62 13.07 10.14
N HIS A 52 -7.29 12.25 9.32
CA HIS A 52 -6.60 11.12 8.53
C HIS A 52 -7.34 11.46 7.13
N ASN A 53 -6.62 12.04 6.14
CA ASN A 53 -7.17 12.85 5.00
C ASN A 53 -6.63 12.48 3.59
N PHE A 54 -7.50 12.11 2.63
CA PHE A 54 -7.09 11.59 1.31
C PHE A 54 -6.90 12.64 0.21
N LYS A 55 -6.10 12.32 -0.82
CA LYS A 55 -6.30 12.86 -2.17
C LYS A 55 -5.95 11.85 -3.27
N ASN A 56 -6.85 11.63 -4.22
CA ASN A 56 -6.53 11.00 -5.50
C ASN A 56 -5.70 11.95 -6.38
N ILE A 57 -4.37 11.84 -6.29
CA ILE A 57 -3.42 12.64 -7.08
C ILE A 57 -2.99 11.96 -8.40
N THR A 58 -3.73 10.96 -8.91
CA THR A 58 -3.29 10.14 -10.07
C THR A 58 -2.88 10.96 -11.29
N ASN A 59 -3.61 12.04 -11.62
CA ASN A 59 -3.28 12.89 -12.77
C ASN A 59 -1.99 13.69 -12.56
N ILE A 60 -1.69 14.09 -11.33
CA ILE A 60 -0.44 14.80 -10.95
C ILE A 60 0.74 13.82 -11.04
N VAL A 61 0.60 12.60 -10.51
CA VAL A 61 1.63 11.56 -10.56
C VAL A 61 1.91 11.11 -12.00
N LYS A 62 0.88 10.96 -12.84
CA LYS A 62 1.03 10.71 -14.28
C LYS A 62 1.82 11.80 -14.98
N ALA A 63 1.47 13.07 -14.77
CA ALA A 63 2.16 14.21 -15.38
C ALA A 63 3.59 14.41 -14.87
N ALA A 64 3.88 13.97 -13.64
CA ALA A 64 5.20 14.05 -13.03
C ALA A 64 6.24 13.08 -13.65
N GLY A 65 5.79 11.99 -14.25
CA GLY A 65 6.65 10.96 -14.84
C GLY A 65 7.36 10.06 -13.81
N THR A 66 8.25 9.19 -14.31
CA THR A 66 9.04 8.30 -13.46
C THR A 66 10.13 9.04 -12.70
N LYS A 67 10.54 8.52 -11.53
CA LYS A 67 11.58 9.09 -10.65
C LYS A 67 11.29 10.50 -10.11
N ALA A 68 10.07 11.01 -10.27
CA ALA A 68 9.64 12.30 -9.73
C ALA A 68 9.88 12.41 -8.20
N ARG A 69 10.09 13.64 -7.75
CA ARG A 69 10.14 14.02 -6.33
C ARG A 69 8.86 14.76 -5.97
N PHE A 70 8.29 14.43 -4.83
CA PHE A 70 7.14 15.14 -4.26
C PHE A 70 7.59 15.81 -2.95
N THR A 71 7.18 17.06 -2.73
CA THR A 71 7.33 17.75 -1.45
C THR A 71 5.94 18.17 -0.98
N LEU A 72 5.60 17.87 0.27
CA LEU A 72 4.35 18.30 0.90
C LEU A 72 4.66 19.34 1.99
N ALA A 73 3.80 20.34 2.14
CA ALA A 73 3.94 21.42 3.12
C ALA A 73 2.55 21.95 3.57
N ASP A 74 2.55 22.88 4.53
CA ASP A 74 1.35 23.50 5.15
C ASP A 74 0.31 22.50 5.66
N ILE A 75 0.78 21.42 6.29
CA ILE A 75 -0.11 20.36 6.79
C ILE A 75 -0.52 20.69 8.24
N PRO A 76 -1.83 20.70 8.56
CA PRO A 76 -2.30 21.15 9.87
C PRO A 76 -1.78 20.31 11.05
N THR A 77 -1.57 20.98 12.18
CA THR A 77 -1.39 20.36 13.49
C THR A 77 -2.25 21.09 14.52
N ASP A 78 -2.52 20.47 15.66
CA ASP A 78 -3.22 21.11 16.78
C ASP A 78 -2.28 21.87 17.73
N GLY A 79 -0.96 21.82 17.48
CA GLY A 79 0.05 22.62 18.15
C GLY A 79 1.44 22.48 17.51
N ILE A 80 2.30 23.47 17.72
CA ILE A 80 3.70 23.48 17.29
C ILE A 80 4.58 23.45 18.54
N GLY A 81 5.61 22.61 18.57
CA GLY A 81 6.49 22.45 19.73
C GLY A 81 5.86 21.73 20.93
N VAL A 82 4.71 21.08 20.73
CA VAL A 82 4.00 20.29 21.74
C VAL A 82 4.45 18.82 21.67
N SER A 83 4.77 18.22 22.81
CA SER A 83 5.16 16.80 22.91
C SER A 83 4.04 15.85 22.49
N ASN A 84 4.42 14.65 22.04
CA ASN A 84 3.50 13.59 21.60
C ASN A 84 2.52 14.03 20.49
N LYS A 85 3.08 14.67 19.44
CA LYS A 85 2.37 15.10 18.24
C LYS A 85 3.09 14.61 16.98
N TRP A 86 2.36 13.88 16.15
CA TRP A 86 2.78 13.36 14.86
C TRP A 86 1.73 13.68 13.78
N ALA A 87 2.10 13.37 12.55
CA ALA A 87 1.30 13.35 11.33
C ALA A 87 2.23 12.71 10.28
N ASN A 88 1.80 11.74 9.46
CA ASN A 88 2.66 11.23 8.37
C ASN A 88 1.95 11.00 7.01
N TRP A 89 2.60 11.37 5.88
CA TRP A 89 2.11 11.18 4.50
C TRP A 89 2.88 10.07 3.78
N SER A 90 2.17 9.38 2.90
CA SER A 90 2.75 8.54 1.86
C SER A 90 1.97 8.76 0.55
N ILE A 91 2.59 8.43 -0.58
CA ILE A 91 1.92 8.39 -1.88
C ILE A 91 2.00 6.95 -2.35
N VAL A 92 0.86 6.24 -2.30
CA VAL A 92 0.73 4.90 -2.86
C VAL A 92 0.61 5.03 -4.39
N VAL A 93 1.47 4.34 -5.14
CA VAL A 93 1.50 4.38 -6.61
C VAL A 93 1.27 2.99 -7.19
N VAL A 94 0.04 2.73 -7.63
CA VAL A 94 -0.33 1.46 -8.29
C VAL A 94 -0.20 1.61 -9.81
N TYR A 95 0.89 1.08 -10.37
CA TYR A 95 1.23 1.09 -11.79
C TYR A 95 1.22 -0.33 -12.39
N GLY A 96 1.04 -0.43 -13.71
CA GLY A 96 1.21 -1.68 -14.44
C GLY A 96 2.60 -1.75 -15.06
N ASN A 97 3.16 -2.96 -15.17
CA ASN A 97 4.43 -3.23 -15.84
C ASN A 97 4.27 -4.49 -16.68
N GLU A 98 4.46 -4.39 -18.00
CA GLU A 98 4.30 -5.51 -18.94
C GLU A 98 5.42 -6.58 -18.81
N LEU A 99 6.43 -6.31 -17.97
CA LEU A 99 7.52 -7.24 -17.65
C LEU A 99 7.31 -8.00 -16.32
N GLU A 100 6.24 -7.74 -15.57
CA GLU A 100 5.92 -8.41 -14.31
C GLU A 100 4.83 -9.49 -14.49
N SER A 101 4.66 -10.34 -13.48
CA SER A 101 3.50 -11.24 -13.41
C SER A 101 2.19 -10.46 -13.32
N MET A 102 1.11 -11.03 -13.88
CA MET A 102 -0.23 -10.47 -13.71
C MET A 102 -0.67 -10.63 -12.25
N ARG A 103 -1.03 -9.52 -11.61
CA ARG A 103 -1.43 -9.47 -10.19
C ARG A 103 -2.74 -8.72 -10.01
N GLN A 104 -3.60 -9.24 -9.13
CA GLN A 104 -4.60 -8.38 -8.50
C GLN A 104 -3.88 -7.44 -7.53
N LEU A 105 -4.17 -6.16 -7.67
CA LEU A 105 -3.71 -5.09 -6.80
C LEU A 105 -4.89 -4.53 -6.02
N THR A 106 -4.90 -4.73 -4.71
CA THR A 106 -5.89 -4.14 -3.81
C THR A 106 -5.20 -3.13 -2.91
N VAL A 107 -5.78 -1.96 -2.73
CA VAL A 107 -5.41 -1.00 -1.69
C VAL A 107 -6.63 -0.84 -0.80
N PHE A 108 -6.46 -1.09 0.49
CA PHE A 108 -7.38 -0.77 1.56
C PHE A 108 -6.91 0.50 2.22
N ASP A 109 -7.87 1.33 2.54
CA ASP A 109 -7.74 2.76 2.57
C ASP A 109 -8.69 3.24 3.68
N GLY A 110 -8.16 3.75 4.79
CA GLY A 110 -9.01 3.99 5.97
C GLY A 110 -8.27 4.28 7.26
N LEU A 111 -8.74 3.66 8.34
CA LEU A 111 -8.25 3.86 9.70
C LEU A 111 -8.61 2.67 10.60
N SER A 112 -7.60 2.05 11.18
CA SER A 112 -7.69 1.06 12.27
C SER A 112 -6.89 1.57 13.48
N ASN A 113 -7.56 1.87 14.59
CA ASN A 113 -6.88 1.96 15.90
C ASN A 113 -6.66 0.53 16.42
N VAL A 114 -5.41 0.17 16.66
CA VAL A 114 -5.02 -1.15 17.16
C VAL A 114 -4.50 -0.98 18.57
N SER A 115 -5.14 -1.66 19.51
CA SER A 115 -4.85 -1.58 20.95
C SER A 115 -5.15 -2.93 21.60
N SER A 116 -5.97 -2.96 22.65
CA SER A 116 -6.25 -4.20 23.42
C SER A 116 -7.02 -5.29 22.67
N SER A 117 -7.57 -4.98 21.48
CA SER A 117 -8.35 -5.90 20.65
C SER A 117 -7.72 -6.10 19.28
N PRO A 118 -7.56 -7.36 18.79
CA PRO A 118 -7.08 -7.62 17.44
C PRO A 118 -8.02 -7.08 16.36
N VAL A 119 -7.50 -6.31 15.41
CA VAL A 119 -8.28 -5.86 14.24
C VAL A 119 -8.02 -6.78 13.06
N ASN A 120 -9.08 -7.35 12.48
CA ASN A 120 -8.98 -8.27 11.34
C ASN A 120 -9.45 -7.56 10.06
N VAL A 121 -8.63 -7.56 9.01
CA VAL A 121 -8.97 -7.01 7.68
C VAL A 121 -8.93 -8.15 6.67
N THR A 122 -10.10 -8.64 6.28
CA THR A 122 -10.24 -9.71 5.29
C THR A 122 -10.22 -9.14 3.88
N ILE A 123 -9.32 -9.68 3.07
CA ILE A 123 -9.16 -9.37 1.65
C ILE A 123 -9.79 -10.49 0.82
N SER A 124 -10.35 -10.16 -0.34
CA SER A 124 -11.03 -11.13 -1.21
C SER A 124 -11.08 -10.65 -2.67
N GLY A 125 -11.68 -11.47 -3.54
CA GLY A 125 -11.90 -11.15 -4.96
C GLY A 125 -10.81 -11.62 -5.91
N PHE A 126 -9.66 -12.06 -5.39
CA PHE A 126 -8.58 -12.64 -6.18
C PHE A 126 -8.85 -14.12 -6.48
N LEU A 127 -8.04 -14.68 -7.38
CA LEU A 127 -7.92 -16.12 -7.60
C LEU A 127 -6.45 -16.44 -7.89
N THR A 128 -5.75 -17.06 -6.94
CA THR A 128 -4.35 -17.47 -7.15
C THR A 128 -4.26 -18.58 -8.22
N PRO A 129 -3.14 -18.66 -8.97
CA PRO A 129 -2.81 -19.76 -9.88
C PRO A 129 -3.28 -21.14 -9.36
N PRO A 130 -3.99 -21.95 -10.17
CA PRO A 130 -4.49 -23.26 -9.73
C PRO A 130 -3.39 -24.31 -9.54
N THR A 131 -2.21 -24.08 -10.14
CA THR A 131 -0.98 -24.85 -9.95
C THR A 131 0.22 -23.91 -10.03
N GLY A 132 1.42 -24.38 -9.67
CA GLY A 132 2.67 -23.62 -9.79
C GLY A 132 2.90 -22.57 -8.68
N PRO A 133 3.91 -21.69 -8.82
CA PRO A 133 4.21 -20.66 -7.83
C PRO A 133 3.04 -19.66 -7.65
N VAL A 134 3.00 -19.04 -6.48
CA VAL A 134 2.06 -17.96 -6.15
C VAL A 134 2.86 -16.96 -5.33
N ASN A 135 3.36 -15.92 -6.00
CA ASN A 135 4.07 -14.83 -5.33
C ASN A 135 3.06 -13.77 -4.92
N PHE A 136 3.39 -13.01 -3.89
CA PHE A 136 2.62 -11.85 -3.51
C PHE A 136 3.47 -10.83 -2.77
N GLU A 137 3.03 -9.59 -2.80
CA GLU A 137 3.57 -8.51 -2.00
C GLU A 137 2.43 -7.95 -1.14
N ILE A 138 2.76 -7.49 0.06
CA ILE A 138 1.85 -6.71 0.91
C ILE A 138 2.51 -5.37 1.25
N GLY A 139 1.72 -4.32 1.42
CA GLY A 139 2.19 -3.02 1.88
C GLY A 139 1.39 -2.55 3.08
N ASN A 140 2.02 -1.82 4.00
CA ASN A 140 1.36 -1.18 5.15
C ASN A 140 1.67 0.32 5.21
N PHE A 141 0.83 1.08 5.90
CA PHE A 141 1.11 2.45 6.33
C PHE A 141 0.53 2.68 7.74
N THR A 142 1.40 2.86 8.73
CA THR A 142 1.06 2.83 10.16
C THR A 142 1.79 3.91 10.95
N HIS A 143 1.20 4.35 12.07
CA HIS A 143 1.60 5.49 12.89
C HIS A 143 1.53 5.09 14.36
N ASP A 144 2.34 5.71 15.23
CA ASP A 144 2.56 5.26 16.62
C ASP A 144 3.06 3.80 16.72
N GLY A 145 3.86 3.35 15.74
CA GLY A 145 4.69 2.14 15.85
C GLY A 145 6.05 2.48 16.46
N ASP A 146 6.14 2.55 17.79
CA ASP A 146 7.32 3.12 18.45
C ASP A 146 8.47 2.09 18.59
N ARG A 147 9.69 2.46 18.15
CA ARG A 147 10.77 1.48 17.94
C ARG A 147 11.24 0.84 19.25
N GLY A 148 11.02 -0.46 19.38
CA GLY A 148 11.35 -1.25 20.56
C GLY A 148 10.16 -1.45 21.51
N SER A 149 8.98 -0.91 21.21
CA SER A 149 7.72 -1.27 21.88
C SER A 149 7.33 -2.70 21.51
N THR A 150 7.89 -3.68 22.22
CA THR A 150 7.68 -5.08 21.85
C THR A 150 6.25 -5.55 22.10
N GLY A 151 5.59 -6.03 21.05
CA GLY A 151 4.22 -6.53 21.06
C GLY A 151 3.53 -6.41 19.70
N ASP A 152 4.07 -5.58 18.80
CA ASP A 152 3.44 -5.20 17.55
C ASP A 152 3.66 -6.23 16.43
N GLN A 153 2.55 -6.67 15.83
CA GLN A 153 2.53 -7.74 14.82
C GLN A 153 1.49 -7.45 13.73
N MET A 154 1.90 -7.66 12.48
CA MET A 154 1.00 -7.72 11.31
C MET A 154 0.87 -9.17 10.88
N LEU A 155 -0.06 -9.88 11.50
CA LEU A 155 -0.29 -11.30 11.25
C LEU A 155 -1.08 -11.52 9.95
N TRP A 156 -0.82 -12.65 9.29
CA TRP A 156 -1.48 -13.07 8.05
C TRP A 156 -2.07 -14.47 8.19
N PHE A 157 -3.33 -14.62 7.81
CA PHE A 157 -4.03 -15.90 7.72
C PHE A 157 -4.54 -16.08 6.28
N GLY A 158 -3.76 -16.80 5.48
CA GLY A 158 -4.19 -17.26 4.16
C GLY A 158 -4.44 -18.76 4.11
N THR A 159 -3.58 -19.57 4.74
CA THR A 159 -3.79 -21.02 4.82
C THR A 159 -4.66 -21.39 6.02
N SER A 160 -5.41 -22.50 5.94
CA SER A 160 -6.38 -22.94 6.94
C SER A 160 -5.76 -23.54 8.22
N GLY A 161 -4.58 -23.05 8.62
CA GLY A 161 -3.79 -23.57 9.74
C GLY A 161 -3.60 -22.51 10.84
N SER A 162 -2.74 -21.53 10.58
CA SER A 162 -2.24 -20.58 11.59
C SER A 162 -2.05 -19.18 11.04
N TYR A 163 -2.06 -18.20 11.94
CA TYR A 163 -1.57 -16.85 11.67
C TYR A 163 -0.04 -16.86 11.63
N ILE A 164 0.55 -16.26 10.58
CA ILE A 164 2.00 -16.11 10.41
C ILE A 164 2.31 -14.61 10.43
N ASN A 165 3.31 -14.18 11.21
CA ASN A 165 3.66 -12.76 11.28
C ASN A 165 4.43 -12.31 10.02
N MET A 166 4.09 -11.13 9.51
CA MET A 166 4.76 -10.51 8.38
C MET A 166 5.95 -9.72 8.89
N SER A 167 7.12 -10.35 8.82
CA SER A 167 8.38 -9.84 9.36
C SER A 167 9.52 -9.94 8.37
N ASN A 168 10.58 -9.18 8.62
CA ASN A 168 11.85 -9.23 7.89
C ASN A 168 13.01 -8.77 8.81
N GLY A 169 14.22 -8.62 8.27
CA GLY A 169 15.40 -8.22 9.06
C GLY A 169 15.39 -6.79 9.63
N LEU A 170 14.49 -5.92 9.16
CA LEU A 170 14.25 -4.57 9.67
C LEU A 170 12.98 -4.49 10.56
N ASN A 171 11.98 -5.33 10.28
CA ASN A 171 10.68 -5.39 10.96
C ASN A 171 10.53 -6.76 11.64
N PRO A 172 11.13 -6.98 12.83
CA PRO A 172 11.16 -8.29 13.48
C PRO A 172 9.79 -8.73 14.06
N ASN A 173 9.67 -10.02 14.37
CA ASN A 173 8.42 -10.72 14.72
C ASN A 173 7.63 -10.20 15.95
N ASN A 174 8.10 -9.18 16.65
CA ASN A 174 7.49 -8.59 17.85
C ASN A 174 7.63 -7.06 17.90
N ASP A 175 8.10 -6.43 16.83
CA ASP A 175 8.35 -4.98 16.68
C ASP A 175 8.22 -4.69 15.17
N VAL A 176 7.04 -5.04 14.62
CA VAL A 176 6.75 -4.97 13.17
C VAL A 176 6.43 -3.55 12.72
N MET A 177 5.73 -2.79 13.57
CA MET A 177 5.55 -1.35 13.47
C MET A 177 6.63 -0.72 14.35
N ASN A 178 7.69 -0.16 13.75
CA ASN A 178 8.86 0.31 14.47
C ASN A 178 9.50 1.56 13.84
N GLY A 179 8.71 2.37 13.13
CA GLY A 179 9.17 3.57 12.46
C GLY A 179 10.08 3.31 11.26
N THR A 180 9.81 2.30 10.42
CA THR A 180 10.60 2.00 9.20
C THR A 180 9.93 2.46 7.89
N VAL A 181 10.74 2.61 6.84
CA VAL A 181 10.22 2.78 5.47
C VAL A 181 11.11 1.97 4.54
N SER A 182 10.73 0.72 4.33
CA SER A 182 11.48 -0.28 3.58
C SER A 182 10.69 -0.85 2.40
N ASN A 183 11.42 -1.42 1.45
CA ASN A 183 10.88 -2.22 0.36
C ASN A 183 11.59 -3.58 0.43
N LYS A 184 10.84 -4.64 0.76
CA LYS A 184 11.30 -6.03 0.84
C LYS A 184 12.49 -6.20 1.79
N GLY A 185 12.42 -5.55 2.96
CA GLY A 185 13.48 -5.56 3.98
C GLY A 185 14.70 -4.70 3.67
N VAL A 186 14.61 -3.76 2.72
CA VAL A 186 15.67 -2.79 2.40
C VAL A 186 15.14 -1.36 2.60
N LEU A 187 15.79 -0.57 3.46
CA LEU A 187 15.41 0.83 3.71
C LEU A 187 15.39 1.65 2.41
N ASN A 188 14.32 2.41 2.18
CA ASN A 188 14.16 3.27 1.01
C ASN A 188 15.11 4.50 1.09
N PRO A 189 16.15 4.60 0.23
CA PRO A 189 17.16 5.65 0.31
C PRO A 189 16.72 6.96 -0.37
N TYR A 190 15.56 6.98 -1.04
CA TYR A 190 15.13 8.10 -1.87
C TYR A 190 14.31 9.17 -1.12
N ARG A 191 14.12 8.98 0.20
CA ARG A 191 13.52 9.95 1.12
C ARG A 191 14.51 11.09 1.45
N LEU A 192 13.98 12.25 1.80
CA LEU A 192 14.76 13.39 2.28
C LEU A 192 14.03 14.04 3.47
N PRO A 193 14.55 13.91 4.72
CA PRO A 193 15.71 13.11 5.12
C PRO A 193 15.45 11.59 5.01
N ASN A 194 16.52 10.82 4.80
CA ASN A 194 16.51 9.36 4.71
C ASN A 194 16.69 8.68 6.08
N LEU A 195 15.96 9.13 7.10
CA LEU A 195 16.11 8.64 8.47
C LEU A 195 15.83 7.13 8.58
N ASN A 196 16.64 6.41 9.37
CA ASN A 196 16.45 4.98 9.65
C ASN A 196 15.31 4.70 10.66
N ASN A 197 14.93 5.70 11.46
CA ASN A 197 13.69 5.76 12.23
C ASN A 197 12.93 7.00 11.75
N THR A 198 11.70 6.82 11.26
CA THR A 198 10.83 7.89 10.74
C THR A 198 9.89 8.52 11.77
N ALA A 199 10.21 8.37 13.05
CA ALA A 199 9.44 8.82 14.22
C ALA A 199 8.04 8.18 14.25
N ALA A 200 8.04 6.89 14.58
CA ALA A 200 6.86 6.02 14.69
C ALA A 200 5.97 5.93 13.44
N LEU A 201 6.52 6.26 12.26
CA LEU A 201 5.92 6.02 10.95
C LEU A 201 6.49 4.76 10.31
N ASP A 202 5.60 3.83 9.99
CA ASP A 202 5.88 2.63 9.20
C ASP A 202 5.25 2.73 7.81
N ALA A 203 5.99 2.35 6.77
CA ALA A 203 5.56 2.46 5.38
C ALA A 203 6.25 1.38 4.51
N ASP A 204 6.02 0.12 4.87
CA ASP A 204 6.83 -1.02 4.42
C ASP A 204 6.09 -1.93 3.45
N ILE A 205 6.83 -2.41 2.46
CA ILE A 205 6.42 -3.48 1.55
C ILE A 205 7.14 -4.77 1.91
N TYR A 206 6.40 -5.86 2.10
CA TYR A 206 6.91 -7.20 2.37
C TYR A 206 6.64 -8.10 1.16
N ALA A 207 7.60 -8.94 0.80
CA ALA A 207 7.43 -10.00 -0.19
C ALA A 207 7.97 -11.32 0.42
N PRO A 208 7.17 -12.01 1.24
CA PRO A 208 7.61 -13.22 1.92
C PRO A 208 7.74 -14.38 0.93
N ASP A 209 8.68 -15.31 1.18
CA ASP A 209 8.77 -16.52 0.37
C ASP A 209 7.57 -17.44 0.62
N ASN A 210 6.85 -17.76 -0.46
CA ASN A 210 5.70 -18.64 -0.48
C ASN A 210 5.96 -19.92 -1.30
N SER A 211 7.23 -20.26 -1.55
CA SER A 211 7.67 -21.51 -2.17
C SER A 211 7.04 -22.75 -1.52
N LEU A 212 6.95 -22.75 -0.19
CA LEU A 212 6.36 -23.80 0.65
C LEU A 212 4.84 -23.67 0.85
N LYS A 213 4.17 -22.72 0.19
CA LYS A 213 2.71 -22.46 0.31
C LYS A 213 2.23 -22.16 1.73
N THR A 214 3.10 -21.67 2.60
CA THR A 214 2.78 -21.33 3.99
C THR A 214 1.79 -20.17 4.12
N PHE A 215 1.91 -19.16 3.25
CA PHE A 215 1.11 -17.93 3.31
C PHE A 215 -0.11 -17.96 2.38
N LEU A 216 0.04 -18.47 1.15
CA LEU A 216 -1.03 -18.54 0.15
C LEU A 216 -0.98 -19.86 -0.63
N ASN A 217 -2.11 -20.56 -0.66
CA ASN A 217 -2.33 -21.75 -1.48
C ASN A 217 -2.62 -21.39 -2.94
N ASN A 218 -2.59 -22.40 -3.80
CA ASN A 218 -3.17 -22.37 -5.14
C ASN A 218 -4.71 -22.41 -5.07
N SER A 219 -5.40 -21.88 -6.10
CA SER A 219 -6.88 -21.77 -6.15
C SER A 219 -7.53 -21.03 -4.98
N GLN A 220 -6.83 -20.10 -4.35
CA GLN A 220 -7.27 -19.35 -3.17
C GLN A 220 -7.88 -17.99 -3.55
N THR A 221 -8.94 -17.58 -2.83
CA THR A 221 -9.76 -16.41 -3.17
C THR A 221 -9.96 -15.36 -2.06
N SER A 222 -9.46 -15.65 -0.85
CA SER A 222 -9.50 -14.73 0.30
C SER A 222 -8.33 -14.98 1.26
N ALA A 223 -7.96 -13.97 2.03
CA ALA A 223 -7.01 -14.05 3.15
C ALA A 223 -7.35 -12.96 4.17
N THR A 224 -6.76 -13.00 5.36
CA THR A 224 -7.04 -12.04 6.43
C THR A 224 -5.76 -11.53 7.06
N PHE A 225 -5.56 -10.20 7.02
CA PHE A 225 -4.64 -9.53 7.93
C PHE A 225 -5.23 -9.52 9.34
N ARG A 226 -4.39 -9.68 10.36
CA ARG A 226 -4.72 -9.41 11.76
C ARG A 226 -3.64 -8.51 12.36
N LEU A 227 -4.05 -7.33 12.77
CA LEU A 227 -3.23 -6.36 13.46
C LEU A 227 -3.38 -6.55 14.96
N THR A 228 -2.26 -6.67 15.67
CA THR A 228 -2.20 -6.77 17.14
C THR A 228 -1.03 -5.98 17.70
N THR A 229 -1.19 -5.50 18.93
CA THR A 229 -0.13 -4.98 19.81
C THR A 229 -0.17 -5.70 21.16
N GLY A 230 0.96 -5.68 21.87
CA GLY A 230 1.11 -6.24 23.22
C GLY A 230 1.19 -5.19 24.33
N GLY A 231 1.22 -3.89 23.98
CA GLY A 231 1.40 -2.82 24.97
C GLY A 231 1.35 -1.38 24.45
N ASP A 232 1.19 -1.16 23.14
CA ASP A 232 1.15 0.16 22.50
C ASP A 232 -0.24 0.49 21.92
N VAL A 233 -0.38 1.60 21.19
CA VAL A 233 -1.61 1.97 20.45
C VAL A 233 -1.28 2.52 19.06
N TYR A 234 -0.97 1.65 18.12
CA TYR A 234 -0.70 2.06 16.73
C TYR A 234 -1.96 2.22 15.87
N LEU A 235 -1.79 2.97 14.77
CA LEU A 235 -2.88 3.41 13.92
C LEU A 235 -2.58 3.13 12.43
N THR A 236 -3.03 1.97 11.94
CA THR A 236 -2.85 1.58 10.53
C THR A 236 -3.89 2.27 9.64
N GLN A 237 -3.42 2.91 8.57
CA GLN A 237 -4.23 3.70 7.64
C GLN A 237 -4.43 3.05 6.28
N MET A 238 -3.43 2.28 5.84
CA MET A 238 -3.43 1.64 4.53
C MET A 238 -2.85 0.24 4.66
N LEU A 239 -3.54 -0.72 4.06
CA LEU A 239 -3.03 -2.06 3.81
C LEU A 239 -3.19 -2.33 2.32
N SER A 240 -2.18 -2.89 1.66
CA SER A 240 -2.25 -3.21 0.23
C SER A 240 -1.76 -4.60 -0.04
N THR A 241 -2.23 -5.19 -1.13
CA THR A 241 -1.74 -6.47 -1.64
C THR A 241 -1.52 -6.41 -3.14
N ALA A 242 -0.51 -7.14 -3.61
CA ALA A 242 -0.24 -7.43 -5.00
C ALA A 242 -0.06 -8.95 -5.13
N ILE A 243 -1.13 -9.68 -5.45
CA ILE A 243 -1.15 -11.16 -5.45
C ILE A 243 -1.14 -11.67 -6.89
N ASP A 244 -0.26 -12.61 -7.24
CA ASP A 244 -0.29 -13.30 -8.54
C ASP A 244 -1.66 -13.96 -8.77
N VAL A 245 -2.28 -13.69 -9.92
CA VAL A 245 -3.62 -14.20 -10.27
C VAL A 245 -3.63 -15.06 -11.52
N PHE A 246 -4.69 -15.85 -11.68
CA PHE A 246 -4.95 -16.64 -12.87
C PHE A 246 -6.00 -15.97 -13.77
N GLU A 247 -5.54 -15.32 -14.84
CA GLU A 247 -6.38 -15.02 -16.01
C GLU A 247 -5.83 -15.75 -17.25
N PRO A 248 -6.65 -16.48 -18.01
CA PRO A 248 -6.21 -17.14 -19.24
C PRO A 248 -6.13 -16.16 -20.42
N ASP A 249 -4.92 -15.87 -20.88
CA ASP A 249 -4.67 -15.09 -22.12
C ASP A 249 -5.03 -15.91 -23.36
N VAL A 250 -6.27 -15.73 -23.85
CA VAL A 250 -6.80 -16.44 -25.03
C VAL A 250 -6.55 -15.62 -26.30
N ARG A 251 -5.42 -15.89 -26.98
CA ARG A 251 -5.07 -15.29 -28.27
C ARG A 251 -5.60 -16.15 -29.43
N VAL A 252 -6.29 -15.53 -30.39
CA VAL A 252 -6.92 -16.22 -31.54
C VAL A 252 -6.41 -15.64 -32.86
N ASP A 253 -5.38 -16.27 -33.43
CA ASP A 253 -4.91 -15.99 -34.79
C ASP A 253 -5.80 -16.68 -35.84
N LYS A 254 -6.52 -15.90 -36.64
CA LYS A 254 -7.34 -16.42 -37.76
C LYS A 254 -6.75 -16.00 -39.10
N LYS A 255 -6.28 -16.97 -39.89
CA LYS A 255 -5.80 -16.77 -41.26
C LYS A 255 -6.75 -17.42 -42.27
N CYS A 256 -6.91 -16.80 -43.42
CA CYS A 256 -7.63 -17.32 -44.57
C CYS A 256 -6.75 -17.13 -45.81
N SER A 257 -6.57 -18.19 -46.59
CA SER A 257 -5.77 -18.18 -47.83
C SER A 257 -6.66 -18.60 -49.00
N PRO A 258 -6.53 -17.99 -50.19
CA PRO A 258 -7.23 -18.47 -51.37
C PRO A 258 -6.81 -19.90 -51.71
N ILE A 259 -7.78 -20.78 -51.96
CA ILE A 259 -7.52 -22.06 -52.62
C ILE A 259 -7.19 -21.75 -54.09
N PRO A 260 -6.14 -22.32 -54.70
CA PRO A 260 -5.87 -22.15 -56.11
C PRO A 260 -7.08 -22.61 -56.94
N ALA A 261 -7.69 -21.69 -57.69
CA ALA A 261 -8.85 -22.00 -58.50
C ALA A 261 -8.45 -23.01 -59.59
N LEU A 262 -9.04 -24.22 -59.53
CA LEU A 262 -8.98 -25.19 -60.63
C LEU A 262 -9.62 -24.52 -61.85
N ARG A 263 -8.78 -24.19 -62.84
CA ARG A 263 -9.24 -23.56 -64.09
C ARG A 263 -10.22 -24.51 -64.78
N PRO A 264 -11.45 -24.08 -65.12
CA PRO A 264 -12.35 -24.89 -65.92
C PRO A 264 -11.70 -25.19 -67.28
N ILE A 265 -11.42 -26.47 -67.53
CA ILE A 265 -10.98 -26.93 -68.85
C ILE A 265 -12.24 -27.08 -69.69
N TRP A 266 -12.60 -26.01 -70.40
CA TRP A 266 -13.61 -26.09 -71.46
C TRP A 266 -13.02 -26.86 -72.64
N PRO A 267 -13.68 -27.93 -73.12
CA PRO A 267 -13.42 -28.50 -74.45
C PRO A 267 -13.65 -27.43 -75.53
N ARG A 268 -13.00 -27.61 -76.68
CA ARG A 268 -13.21 -26.78 -77.87
C ARG A 268 -14.45 -27.22 -78.64
#